data_AF-F0XHS5-F1
#
_entry.id   AF-F0XHS5-F1
#
_cell.length_a   1.000
_cell.length_b   1.000
_cell.length_c   1.000
_cell.angle_alpha   90.00
_cell.angle_beta   90.00
_cell.angle_gamma   90.00
#
_symmetry.space_group_name_H-M   'P 1'
#
loop_
_entity.id
_entity.type
_entity.pdbx_description
1 polymer ?
#
loop_
_entity_poly.entity_id
_entity_poly.type
_entity_poly.pdbx_seq_one_letter_code
_entity_poly.pdbx_strand_id
1 'polypeptide(L)'
;MASCYFSSREASLLRKDSTHSTDSCVSGQQSGYESGGTAVTTPMSEQPPCKLCLGRSISPDTLSSSLCTIAAPPTRNICFVGAGFVGGPTAALIALHNSEIAVHVVDLNAARIAVWNSSHLPVHETGLSKVVRIARDGTRAAAADRLPAREPNLVFSTDVAAQVAMADIVFICVNTPTKRYGVGAGASADLGYFEAATVTIAKNVKPGAIVVEKSTVPCGTARMIASILEQYRPREHFEVLNNPEFLAEGTAVADLVHPDRILIGSAKTAGGMRAAVVLKAVYAAWVPAERLLGVDTFSSELAKLIANAMLAQRISSVNAVSALCEELGADVEAVSIALGADSRIGSRFLQAGIGFGGSCFEKDIRNVAYLARALRLDEVADYWMAVLQINAFQRERFARALVRRLHGSLAAKKIAIFGFAFKHGTNDTRNSVAVHVIAQLAAEIPREIAVFDPGCAVADIEAEIRAVVSDPLQRSRIRVYADWPEAVAGASAICILTAWEHFGMSKEAKSEEAPASRASLSLDQLPETLSEMDVVRLEQLHGDNLDPLHRLLPEPGCAQNCVHCTAADSMSEASPVNWEAAAAAMDESRWVFDGRNVVDAEYLESLGFKVHSIGRGYPMP
;
A
#
# COMPACT_ATOMS: atom_id res chain seq x y z
N MET A 1 42.55 -33.68 -2.39
CA MET A 1 42.87 -35.09 -2.12
C MET A 1 42.11 -35.48 -0.86
N ALA A 2 41.37 -36.59 -0.77
CA ALA A 2 41.20 -37.70 -1.71
C ALA A 2 39.70 -37.95 -2.03
N SER A 3 39.46 -38.69 -3.10
CA SER A 3 38.14 -39.20 -3.53
C SER A 3 38.11 -40.71 -3.32
N CYS A 4 36.92 -41.31 -3.14
CA CYS A 4 36.72 -42.74 -3.35
C CYS A 4 35.34 -43.02 -3.98
N TYR A 5 35.38 -43.46 -5.23
CA TYR A 5 34.28 -44.05 -6.00
C TYR A 5 34.28 -45.58 -5.84
N PHE A 6 33.12 -46.23 -5.98
CA PHE A 6 32.84 -47.52 -6.67
C PHE A 6 31.30 -47.73 -6.58
N SER A 7 30.47 -47.89 -7.63
CA SER A 7 30.50 -48.77 -8.83
C SER A 7 30.46 -50.26 -8.43
N SER A 8 29.62 -51.20 -8.90
CA SER A 8 28.55 -51.25 -9.94
C SER A 8 27.58 -52.44 -9.63
N ARG A 9 26.61 -52.96 -10.44
CA ARG A 9 26.16 -52.81 -11.85
C ARG A 9 24.70 -53.38 -12.02
N GLU A 10 24.15 -53.28 -13.24
CA GLU A 10 23.16 -54.12 -13.99
C GLU A 10 22.38 -55.30 -13.36
N ALA A 11 21.28 -55.86 -13.92
CA ALA A 11 20.21 -55.44 -14.87
C ALA A 11 19.33 -56.69 -15.17
N SER A 12 18.00 -56.57 -15.36
CA SER A 12 17.22 -57.52 -16.19
C SER A 12 15.79 -57.04 -16.49
N LEU A 13 15.38 -57.15 -17.75
CA LEU A 13 14.02 -56.96 -18.26
C LEU A 13 13.15 -58.21 -18.04
N LEU A 14 11.82 -58.05 -18.09
CA LEU A 14 10.93 -58.93 -18.87
C LEU A 14 9.52 -58.31 -19.02
N ARG A 15 8.94 -58.40 -20.23
CA ARG A 15 7.54 -58.05 -20.56
C ARG A 15 6.70 -59.30 -20.81
N LYS A 16 5.38 -59.20 -20.61
CA LYS A 16 4.25 -59.74 -21.43
C LYS A 16 2.93 -59.33 -20.74
N ASP A 17 1.97 -58.70 -21.41
CA ASP A 17 0.93 -59.27 -22.30
C ASP A 17 -0.02 -60.23 -21.53
N SER A 18 -1.36 -60.23 -21.65
CA SER A 18 -2.32 -59.43 -22.45
C SER A 18 -3.79 -59.70 -22.06
N THR A 19 -4.69 -58.70 -22.23
CA THR A 19 -6.13 -58.76 -22.64
C THR A 19 -7.08 -59.90 -22.21
N HIS A 20 -8.25 -59.54 -21.63
CA HIS A 20 -9.65 -59.88 -22.05
C HIS A 20 -10.67 -59.32 -21.01
N SER A 21 -11.64 -58.45 -21.35
CA SER A 21 -13.06 -58.69 -21.72
C SER A 21 -13.89 -59.48 -20.67
N THR A 22 -15.15 -59.16 -20.30
CA THR A 22 -16.20 -58.27 -20.88
C THR A 22 -17.31 -58.01 -19.83
N ASP A 23 -18.38 -57.27 -20.21
CA ASP A 23 -19.72 -57.19 -19.57
C ASP A 23 -19.88 -56.37 -18.27
N SER A 24 -21.00 -55.69 -18.00
CA SER A 24 -22.12 -55.22 -18.86
C SER A 24 -22.94 -54.12 -18.12
N CYS A 25 -23.90 -53.49 -18.81
CA CYS A 25 -24.70 -52.36 -18.31
C CYS A 25 -25.67 -52.70 -17.15
N VAL A 26 -26.09 -51.69 -16.36
CA VAL A 26 -27.49 -51.17 -16.28
C VAL A 26 -27.62 -50.08 -15.18
N SER A 27 -28.55 -49.14 -15.41
CA SER A 27 -28.93 -47.98 -14.59
C SER A 27 -29.76 -48.29 -13.33
N GLY A 28 -29.73 -47.42 -12.30
CA GLY A 28 -30.76 -47.43 -11.24
C GLY A 28 -30.63 -46.43 -10.06
N GLN A 29 -31.39 -45.33 -10.14
CA GLN A 29 -32.05 -44.54 -9.06
C GLN A 29 -31.48 -44.38 -7.61
N GLN A 30 -31.32 -43.10 -7.23
CA GLN A 30 -31.84 -42.36 -6.05
C GLN A 30 -32.01 -42.99 -4.63
N SER A 31 -31.93 -42.07 -3.64
CA SER A 31 -32.06 -42.24 -2.16
C SER A 31 -30.83 -42.87 -1.49
N GLY A 32 -30.45 -42.55 -0.25
CA GLY A 32 -31.03 -41.63 0.73
C GLY A 32 -30.88 -42.21 2.15
N TYR A 33 -30.47 -41.39 3.12
CA TYR A 33 -30.31 -41.67 4.57
C TYR A 33 -29.02 -42.34 5.12
N GLU A 34 -28.52 -41.66 6.17
CA GLU A 34 -27.94 -42.14 7.44
C GLU A 34 -26.56 -42.83 7.60
N SER A 35 -25.70 -42.10 8.32
CA SER A 35 -24.91 -42.49 9.51
C SER A 35 -23.95 -43.68 9.48
N GLY A 36 -22.72 -43.45 9.92
CA GLY A 36 -21.75 -44.52 10.21
C GLY A 36 -20.39 -43.98 10.64
N GLY A 37 -20.26 -43.53 11.90
CA GLY A 37 -18.95 -43.17 12.46
C GLY A 37 -18.18 -44.40 12.96
N THR A 38 -16.86 -44.39 12.83
CA THR A 38 -15.95 -45.25 13.61
C THR A 38 -14.74 -44.45 14.07
N ALA A 39 -14.34 -44.65 15.33
CA ALA A 39 -13.23 -43.96 15.97
C ALA A 39 -12.32 -44.97 16.70
N VAL A 40 -11.02 -44.66 16.77
CA VAL A 40 -9.98 -45.43 17.47
C VAL A 40 -9.01 -44.38 18.05
N THR A 41 -9.17 -43.97 19.32
CA THR A 41 -8.31 -44.32 20.48
C THR A 41 -6.79 -44.14 20.25
N THR A 42 -5.99 -43.52 21.12
CA THR A 42 -5.79 -43.82 22.57
C THR A 42 -5.20 -42.58 23.33
N PRO A 43 -4.64 -42.62 24.57
CA PRO A 43 -5.24 -41.95 25.73
C PRO A 43 -4.45 -40.74 26.32
N MET A 44 -5.09 -39.99 27.23
CA MET A 44 -4.44 -39.08 28.19
C MET A 44 -4.76 -39.47 29.64
N SER A 45 -3.83 -39.19 30.56
CA SER A 45 -3.90 -39.57 31.98
C SER A 45 -4.83 -38.67 32.82
N GLU A 46 -5.44 -39.26 33.84
CA GLU A 46 -6.45 -38.63 34.70
C GLU A 46 -5.87 -37.70 35.79
N GLN A 47 -6.55 -36.58 36.03
CA GLN A 47 -6.74 -36.00 37.37
C GLN A 47 -8.19 -35.48 37.50
N PRO A 48 -8.81 -35.51 38.69
CA PRO A 48 -10.27 -35.45 38.82
C PRO A 48 -10.84 -34.02 38.80
N PRO A 49 -12.01 -33.77 38.17
CA PRO A 49 -12.65 -32.47 38.18
C PRO A 49 -13.44 -32.22 39.47
N CYS A 50 -13.25 -31.04 40.06
CA CYS A 50 -14.06 -30.54 41.18
C CYS A 50 -15.50 -30.24 40.70
N LYS A 51 -16.51 -30.85 41.34
CA LYS A 51 -17.92 -30.59 41.04
C LYS A 51 -18.40 -29.30 41.72
N LEU A 52 -18.46 -28.20 40.97
CA LEU A 52 -19.41 -27.08 41.20
C LEU A 52 -19.33 -26.07 40.04
N CYS A 53 -20.21 -26.22 39.05
CA CYS A 53 -20.71 -25.16 38.14
C CYS A 53 -21.59 -25.78 37.04
N LEU A 54 -22.84 -26.11 37.39
CA LEU A 54 -23.86 -26.45 36.38
C LEU A 54 -24.63 -25.18 35.99
N GLY A 55 -24.59 -24.83 34.71
CA GLY A 55 -25.65 -24.09 34.03
C GLY A 55 -25.66 -22.56 34.17
N ARG A 56 -24.96 -21.87 33.26
CA ARG A 56 -25.54 -20.83 32.38
C ARG A 56 -24.55 -20.47 31.27
N SER A 57 -24.93 -20.71 30.02
CA SER A 57 -24.23 -20.15 28.86
C SER A 57 -24.51 -18.64 28.79
N ILE A 58 -23.48 -17.83 29.01
CA ILE A 58 -23.56 -16.37 28.86
C ILE A 58 -23.37 -16.04 27.38
N SER A 59 -24.27 -15.28 26.78
CA SER A 59 -24.14 -14.82 25.39
C SER A 59 -23.09 -13.71 25.28
N PRO A 60 -22.39 -13.56 24.13
CA PRO A 60 -21.44 -12.46 23.94
C PRO A 60 -22.05 -11.07 24.23
N ASP A 61 -23.34 -10.89 23.89
CA ASP A 61 -24.05 -9.62 24.03
C ASP A 61 -24.26 -9.17 25.49
N THR A 62 -24.32 -10.10 26.45
CA THR A 62 -24.51 -9.74 27.87
C THR A 62 -23.24 -9.25 28.57
N LEU A 63 -22.05 -9.51 27.99
CA LEU A 63 -20.80 -8.89 28.41
C LEU A 63 -20.63 -7.47 27.84
N SER A 64 -21.21 -7.20 26.65
CA SER A 64 -21.14 -5.90 25.99
C SER A 64 -21.82 -4.79 26.81
N SER A 65 -23.06 -5.00 27.23
CA SER A 65 -23.84 -4.00 27.98
C SER A 65 -23.27 -3.65 29.35
N SER A 66 -22.58 -4.60 30.00
CA SER A 66 -22.02 -4.44 31.35
C SER A 66 -20.65 -3.75 31.38
N LEU A 67 -19.96 -3.65 30.24
CA LEU A 67 -18.68 -2.95 30.11
C LEU A 67 -18.84 -1.46 29.72
N CYS A 68 -20.00 -1.07 29.17
CA CYS A 68 -20.29 0.33 28.80
C CYS A 68 -20.45 1.29 29.99
N THR A 69 -20.56 0.79 31.22
CA THR A 69 -20.87 1.63 32.41
C THR A 69 -19.65 2.21 33.12
N ILE A 70 -18.42 1.87 32.70
CA ILE A 70 -17.20 2.53 33.18
C ILE A 70 -16.78 3.55 32.13
N ALA A 71 -17.19 4.81 32.32
CA ALA A 71 -16.73 5.92 31.51
C ALA A 71 -15.19 5.99 31.58
N ALA A 72 -14.53 5.72 30.46
CA ALA A 72 -13.09 5.95 30.36
C ALA A 72 -12.80 7.45 30.51
N PRO A 73 -11.66 7.83 31.13
CA PRO A 73 -11.26 9.23 31.17
C PRO A 73 -11.12 9.77 29.74
N PRO A 74 -11.55 11.01 29.46
CA PRO A 74 -11.47 11.57 28.12
C PRO A 74 -10.01 11.72 27.70
N THR A 75 -9.67 11.18 26.52
CA THR A 75 -8.38 11.40 25.85
C THR A 75 -8.17 12.90 25.67
N ARG A 76 -7.01 13.43 26.07
CA ARG A 76 -6.64 14.84 25.88
C ARG A 76 -5.37 15.02 25.08
N ASN A 77 -4.45 14.05 25.13
CA ASN A 77 -3.16 14.13 24.48
C ASN A 77 -2.88 12.82 23.72
N ILE A 78 -2.57 12.92 22.44
CA ILE A 78 -2.15 11.79 21.61
C ILE A 78 -0.75 12.09 21.06
N CYS A 79 0.18 11.14 21.16
CA CYS A 79 1.52 11.26 20.61
C CYS A 79 1.77 10.21 19.51
N PHE A 80 2.31 10.62 18.37
CA PHE A 80 2.72 9.77 17.26
C PHE A 80 4.25 9.74 17.18
N VAL A 81 4.86 8.60 17.50
CA VAL A 81 6.30 8.39 17.35
C VAL A 81 6.58 7.91 15.92
N GLY A 82 7.07 8.83 15.09
CA GLY A 82 7.40 8.64 13.67
C GLY A 82 6.59 9.60 12.76
N ALA A 83 7.24 10.63 12.23
CA ALA A 83 6.61 11.65 11.37
C ALA A 83 6.63 11.25 9.88
N GLY A 84 6.49 9.95 9.59
CA GLY A 84 6.49 9.42 8.22
C GLY A 84 5.13 9.50 7.53
N PHE A 85 5.03 8.85 6.36
CA PHE A 85 3.84 8.75 5.53
C PHE A 85 2.57 8.27 6.27
N VAL A 86 2.73 7.39 7.28
CA VAL A 86 1.59 6.92 8.09
C VAL A 86 1.28 7.88 9.24
N GLY A 87 2.29 8.30 9.99
CA GLY A 87 2.12 9.06 11.22
C GLY A 87 1.59 10.47 11.01
N GLY A 88 2.20 11.24 10.09
CA GLY A 88 1.82 12.64 9.84
C GLY A 88 0.37 12.80 9.37
N PRO A 89 -0.05 12.19 8.26
CA PRO A 89 -1.42 12.25 7.76
C PRO A 89 -2.46 11.72 8.76
N THR A 90 -2.21 10.58 9.41
CA THR A 90 -3.13 10.02 10.42
C THR A 90 -3.32 10.99 11.60
N ALA A 91 -2.22 11.57 12.10
CA ALA A 91 -2.27 12.53 13.20
C ALA A 91 -3.00 13.82 12.80
N ALA A 92 -2.77 14.34 11.59
CA ALA A 92 -3.42 15.54 11.10
C ALA A 92 -4.93 15.37 10.96
N LEU A 93 -5.42 14.21 10.50
CA LEU A 93 -6.87 13.92 10.44
C LEU A 93 -7.48 13.72 11.82
N ILE A 94 -6.80 13.02 12.75
CA ILE A 94 -7.27 12.90 14.14
C ILE A 94 -7.38 14.27 14.79
N ALA A 95 -6.38 15.13 14.62
CA ALA A 95 -6.38 16.50 15.12
C ALA A 95 -7.55 17.29 14.52
N LEU A 96 -7.73 17.25 13.20
CA LEU A 96 -8.82 17.93 12.50
C LEU A 96 -10.20 17.54 13.05
N HIS A 97 -10.44 16.25 13.30
CA HIS A 97 -11.73 15.75 13.77
C HIS A 97 -11.95 15.84 15.29
N ASN A 98 -10.90 15.97 16.10
CA ASN A 98 -10.99 16.04 17.57
C ASN A 98 -10.27 17.32 18.06
N SER A 99 -10.91 18.48 17.89
CA SER A 99 -10.34 19.81 18.21
C SER A 99 -9.88 20.00 19.66
N GLU A 100 -10.47 19.24 20.59
CA GLU A 100 -10.21 19.22 22.02
C GLU A 100 -9.04 18.29 22.43
N ILE A 101 -8.53 17.49 21.50
CA ILE A 101 -7.38 16.61 21.70
C ILE A 101 -6.13 17.30 21.13
N ALA A 102 -5.11 17.47 21.97
CA ALA A 102 -3.79 17.87 21.54
C ALA A 102 -3.08 16.67 20.89
N VAL A 103 -2.68 16.82 19.63
CA VAL A 103 -2.01 15.77 18.85
C VAL A 103 -0.58 16.18 18.55
N HIS A 104 0.37 15.34 18.96
CA HIS A 104 1.79 15.59 18.85
C HIS A 104 2.41 14.55 17.93
N VAL A 105 3.19 14.98 16.94
CA VAL A 105 3.95 14.09 16.04
C VAL A 105 5.43 14.32 16.29
N VAL A 106 6.15 13.27 16.66
CA VAL A 106 7.56 13.34 17.02
C VAL A 106 8.44 12.44 16.18
N ASP A 107 9.62 12.93 15.82
CA ASP A 107 10.63 12.19 15.06
C ASP A 107 12.02 12.69 15.47
N LEU A 108 13.00 11.80 15.49
CA LEU A 108 14.40 12.16 15.78
C LEU A 108 15.02 12.93 14.60
N ASN A 109 14.45 12.82 13.40
CA ASN A 109 14.89 13.56 12.23
C ASN A 109 14.41 15.02 12.30
N ALA A 110 15.26 15.89 12.83
CA ALA A 110 15.00 17.32 12.93
C ALA A 110 14.69 18.00 11.59
N ALA A 111 15.33 17.56 10.49
CA ALA A 111 15.05 18.10 9.16
C ALA A 111 13.61 17.76 8.72
N ARG A 112 13.17 16.50 8.91
CA ARG A 112 11.79 16.08 8.63
C ARG A 112 10.77 16.87 9.46
N ILE A 113 11.03 17.11 10.75
CA ILE A 113 10.15 17.91 11.61
C ILE A 113 10.11 19.39 11.17
N ALA A 114 11.25 19.98 10.79
CA ALA A 114 11.29 21.34 10.25
C ALA A 114 10.47 21.46 8.96
N VAL A 115 10.52 20.44 8.09
CA VAL A 115 9.77 20.37 6.83
C VAL A 115 8.25 20.25 7.09
N TRP A 116 7.79 19.46 8.06
CA TRP A 116 6.38 19.45 8.53
C TRP A 116 5.90 20.79 9.13
N ASN A 117 6.81 21.56 9.73
CA ASN A 117 6.54 22.91 10.26
C ASN A 117 6.72 24.02 9.21
N SER A 118 6.86 23.67 7.93
CA SER A 118 6.98 24.61 6.80
C SER A 118 5.78 24.52 5.86
N SER A 119 5.81 25.30 4.77
CA SER A 119 4.89 25.20 3.63
C SER A 119 5.17 24.01 2.69
N HIS A 120 6.32 23.35 2.85
CA HIS A 120 6.75 22.24 2.01
C HIS A 120 6.56 20.92 2.76
N LEU A 121 5.35 20.35 2.78
CA LEU A 121 5.14 19.08 3.50
C LEU A 121 6.00 17.94 2.91
N PRO A 122 6.55 17.04 3.73
CA PRO A 122 7.43 15.95 3.26
C PRO A 122 6.67 14.78 2.62
N VAL A 123 5.35 14.92 2.47
CA VAL A 123 4.41 13.94 1.90
C VAL A 123 3.48 14.72 0.98
N HIS A 124 3.43 14.33 -0.30
CA HIS A 124 2.55 14.95 -1.28
C HIS A 124 1.27 14.12 -1.44
N GLU A 125 0.15 14.66 -0.93
CA GLU A 125 -1.16 14.02 -0.94
C GLU A 125 -2.25 15.08 -1.17
N THR A 126 -3.21 14.80 -2.04
CA THR A 126 -4.27 15.73 -2.40
C THR A 126 -5.08 16.15 -1.17
N GLY A 127 -5.12 17.45 -0.89
CA GLY A 127 -5.81 18.04 0.27
C GLY A 127 -5.04 18.01 1.60
N LEU A 128 -3.89 17.31 1.70
CA LEU A 128 -3.17 17.18 2.98
C LEU A 128 -2.66 18.53 3.51
N SER A 129 -2.15 19.40 2.64
CA SER A 129 -1.68 20.74 3.02
C SER A 129 -2.75 21.54 3.78
N LYS A 130 -3.99 21.53 3.28
CA LYS A 130 -5.12 22.22 3.90
C LYS A 130 -5.45 21.65 5.28
N VAL A 131 -5.52 20.32 5.40
CA VAL A 131 -5.79 19.63 6.68
C VAL A 131 -4.71 19.95 7.71
N VAL A 132 -3.43 19.89 7.32
CA VAL A 132 -2.30 20.21 8.20
C VAL A 132 -2.37 21.67 8.64
N ARG A 133 -2.59 22.63 7.74
CA ARG A 133 -2.69 24.06 8.11
C ARG A 133 -3.83 24.33 9.10
N ILE A 134 -5.03 23.79 8.86
CA ILE A 134 -6.18 23.94 9.79
C ILE A 134 -5.85 23.40 11.19
N ALA A 135 -5.19 22.25 11.28
CA ALA A 135 -4.89 21.62 12.57
C ALA A 135 -3.63 22.19 13.26
N ARG A 136 -2.59 22.57 12.51
CA ARG A 136 -1.28 23.05 13.00
C ARG A 136 -1.30 24.55 13.31
N ASP A 137 -1.94 25.33 12.46
CA ASP A 137 -1.92 26.80 12.53
C ASP A 137 -3.24 27.36 13.09
N GLY A 138 -4.34 26.62 12.94
CA GLY A 138 -5.68 27.10 13.29
C GLY A 138 -6.35 27.88 12.16
N THR A 139 -7.55 28.42 12.42
CA THR A 139 -8.33 29.17 11.44
C THR A 139 -8.93 30.45 12.02
N ARG A 140 -9.17 31.43 11.14
CA ARG A 140 -9.93 32.65 11.44
C ARG A 140 -11.43 32.41 11.26
N ALA A 141 -12.22 33.27 11.90
CA ALA A 141 -13.63 33.42 11.55
C ALA A 141 -13.76 34.01 10.13
N ALA A 142 -14.75 33.51 9.37
CA ALA A 142 -15.07 34.01 8.02
C ALA A 142 -16.33 34.88 8.02
N ALA A 143 -16.52 35.64 6.93
CA ALA A 143 -17.41 36.80 6.79
C ALA A 143 -18.95 36.55 6.86
N ALA A 144 -19.40 35.46 7.49
CA ALA A 144 -20.81 35.10 7.63
C ALA A 144 -21.22 34.67 9.05
N ASP A 145 -20.39 34.90 10.07
CA ASP A 145 -20.57 34.59 11.51
C ASP A 145 -20.92 33.12 11.87
N ARG A 146 -21.10 32.24 10.86
CA ARG A 146 -21.43 30.82 10.99
C ARG A 146 -20.21 29.89 11.06
N LEU A 147 -19.02 30.41 10.73
CA LEU A 147 -17.76 29.66 10.75
C LEU A 147 -16.83 30.28 11.81
N PRO A 148 -16.77 29.73 13.03
CA PRO A 148 -15.91 30.26 14.08
C PRO A 148 -14.42 30.10 13.74
N ALA A 149 -13.59 30.85 14.46
CA ALA A 149 -12.16 30.60 14.52
C ALA A 149 -11.89 29.27 15.23
N ARG A 150 -10.79 28.61 14.87
CA ARG A 150 -10.33 27.35 15.48
C ARG A 150 -8.91 27.52 15.99
N GLU A 151 -8.69 27.11 17.24
CA GLU A 151 -7.35 27.03 17.83
C GLU A 151 -6.56 25.83 17.26
N PRO A 152 -5.23 25.96 17.09
CA PRO A 152 -4.38 24.85 16.66
C PRO A 152 -4.30 23.74 17.72
N ASN A 153 -4.27 22.49 17.25
CA ASN A 153 -4.15 21.31 18.10
C ASN A 153 -3.19 20.23 17.55
N LEU A 154 -2.44 20.50 16.48
CA LEU A 154 -1.42 19.62 15.92
C LEU A 154 -0.01 20.23 16.08
N VAL A 155 0.93 19.48 16.66
CA VAL A 155 2.32 19.93 16.90
C VAL A 155 3.32 18.93 16.35
N PHE A 156 4.29 19.39 15.54
CA PHE A 156 5.44 18.59 15.12
C PHE A 156 6.69 18.97 15.93
N SER A 157 7.33 18.01 16.60
CA SER A 157 8.45 18.27 17.52
C SER A 157 9.55 17.20 17.46
N THR A 158 10.77 17.55 17.87
CA THR A 158 11.87 16.60 18.08
C THR A 158 11.99 16.14 19.54
N ASP A 159 11.24 16.74 20.48
CA ASP A 159 11.24 16.37 21.89
C ASP A 159 10.37 15.14 22.17
N VAL A 160 10.85 13.97 21.73
CA VAL A 160 10.15 12.69 21.89
C VAL A 160 9.82 12.42 23.37
N ALA A 161 10.72 12.77 24.30
CA ALA A 161 10.56 12.45 25.72
C ALA A 161 9.39 13.22 26.36
N ALA A 162 9.32 14.54 26.17
CA ALA A 162 8.25 15.34 26.76
C ALA A 162 6.87 15.01 26.15
N GLN A 163 6.78 14.87 24.83
CA GLN A 163 5.48 14.60 24.18
C GLN A 163 4.95 13.19 24.51
N VAL A 164 5.82 12.20 24.69
CA VAL A 164 5.40 10.86 25.16
C VAL A 164 4.97 10.89 26.64
N ALA A 165 5.63 11.69 27.49
CA ALA A 165 5.31 11.77 28.91
C ALA A 165 3.95 12.40 29.23
N MET A 166 3.39 13.23 28.33
CA MET A 166 2.06 13.83 28.50
C MET A 166 0.92 13.03 27.83
N ALA A 167 1.23 12.14 26.88
CA ALA A 167 0.25 11.44 26.06
C ALA A 167 -0.62 10.42 26.83
N ASP A 168 -1.92 10.43 26.57
CA ASP A 168 -2.88 9.38 26.98
C ASP A 168 -2.82 8.16 26.04
N ILE A 169 -2.55 8.41 24.76
CA ILE A 169 -2.38 7.39 23.72
C ILE A 169 -1.07 7.66 22.96
N VAL A 170 -0.21 6.64 22.82
CA VAL A 170 1.07 6.73 22.10
C VAL A 170 1.08 5.77 20.92
N PHE A 171 1.06 6.30 19.70
CA PHE A 171 1.16 5.54 18.45
C PHE A 171 2.63 5.29 18.05
N ILE A 172 2.91 4.08 17.55
CA ILE A 172 4.21 3.69 16.98
C ILE A 172 4.08 3.59 15.46
N CYS A 173 4.66 4.58 14.77
CA CYS A 173 4.56 4.82 13.32
C CYS A 173 5.96 4.86 12.65
N VAL A 174 6.83 3.90 12.99
CA VAL A 174 8.21 3.83 12.49
C VAL A 174 8.41 2.74 11.43
N ASN A 175 9.37 2.96 10.54
CA ASN A 175 9.64 2.05 9.43
C ASN A 175 10.14 0.68 9.90
N THR A 176 9.56 -0.37 9.33
CA THR A 176 9.93 -1.79 9.48
C THR A 176 10.45 -2.33 8.14
N PRO A 177 11.69 -1.95 7.73
CA PRO A 177 12.24 -2.36 6.43
C PRO A 177 12.47 -3.86 6.38
N THR A 178 12.52 -4.45 5.18
CA THR A 178 12.88 -5.88 5.04
C THR A 178 14.31 -6.11 5.55
N LYS A 179 14.46 -7.07 6.47
CA LYS A 179 15.73 -7.43 7.08
C LYS A 179 16.73 -7.90 6.02
N ARG A 180 17.97 -7.39 6.05
CA ARG A 180 18.99 -7.68 5.02
C ARG A 180 20.05 -8.72 5.45
N TYR A 181 19.95 -9.26 6.66
CA TYR A 181 20.98 -10.10 7.27
C TYR A 181 20.40 -11.13 8.26
N GLY A 182 21.14 -12.22 8.48
CA GLY A 182 20.80 -13.27 9.46
C GLY A 182 19.50 -14.02 9.17
N VAL A 183 18.92 -14.63 10.21
CA VAL A 183 17.65 -15.39 10.10
C VAL A 183 16.53 -14.44 9.67
N GLY A 184 15.80 -14.81 8.62
CA GLY A 184 14.73 -14.02 8.01
C GLY A 184 15.20 -12.97 7.00
N ALA A 185 16.48 -12.94 6.61
CA ALA A 185 16.97 -12.04 5.57
C ALA A 185 16.16 -12.15 4.27
N GLY A 186 15.81 -11.01 3.68
CA GLY A 186 15.04 -10.92 2.44
C GLY A 186 13.55 -11.26 2.57
N ALA A 187 13.01 -11.50 3.77
CA ALA A 187 11.60 -11.84 3.95
C ALA A 187 10.94 -11.31 5.24
N SER A 188 11.64 -11.37 6.37
CA SER A 188 11.14 -10.83 7.64
C SER A 188 11.35 -9.32 7.74
N ALA A 189 10.57 -8.66 8.60
CA ALA A 189 10.79 -7.27 8.96
C ALA A 189 12.01 -7.13 9.89
N ASP A 190 12.77 -6.07 9.70
CA ASP A 190 13.73 -5.58 10.68
C ASP A 190 12.99 -4.71 11.70
N LEU A 191 13.06 -5.12 12.97
CA LEU A 191 12.37 -4.45 14.07
C LEU A 191 13.30 -3.54 14.88
N GLY A 192 14.57 -3.36 14.50
CA GLY A 192 15.53 -2.57 15.29
C GLY A 192 15.07 -1.14 15.59
N TYR A 193 14.51 -0.42 14.60
CA TYR A 193 13.93 0.90 14.82
C TYR A 193 12.65 0.86 15.67
N PHE A 194 11.86 -0.21 15.53
CA PHE A 194 10.61 -0.41 16.24
C PHE A 194 10.84 -0.69 17.73
N GLU A 195 11.78 -1.59 18.04
CA GLU A 195 12.27 -1.87 19.39
C GLU A 195 12.86 -0.62 20.04
N ALA A 196 13.74 0.12 19.33
CA ALA A 196 14.32 1.36 19.84
C ALA A 196 13.27 2.45 20.15
N ALA A 197 12.25 2.58 19.29
CA ALA A 197 11.10 3.47 19.55
C ALA A 197 10.30 3.00 20.77
N THR A 198 10.01 1.70 20.87
CA THR A 198 9.29 1.11 22.01
C THR A 198 10.04 1.28 23.33
N VAL A 199 11.36 1.10 23.36
CA VAL A 199 12.22 1.37 24.53
C VAL A 199 12.21 2.86 24.89
N THR A 200 12.21 3.75 23.91
CA THR A 200 12.11 5.20 24.13
C THR A 200 10.75 5.57 24.73
N ILE A 201 9.68 4.93 24.27
CA ILE A 201 8.34 5.08 24.85
C ILE A 201 8.31 4.56 26.28
N ALA A 202 8.73 3.32 26.52
CA ALA A 202 8.72 2.67 27.84
C ALA A 202 9.53 3.45 28.91
N LYS A 203 10.54 4.21 28.50
CA LYS A 203 11.32 5.10 29.39
C LYS A 203 10.59 6.38 29.81
N ASN A 204 9.64 6.87 29.04
CA ASN A 204 9.02 8.20 29.22
C ASN A 204 7.49 8.17 29.40
N VAL A 205 6.82 7.12 28.95
CA VAL A 205 5.36 6.97 29.00
C VAL A 205 4.82 7.06 30.43
N LYS A 206 3.68 7.74 30.59
CA LYS A 206 3.02 7.92 31.89
C LYS A 206 2.16 6.70 32.26
N PRO A 207 1.96 6.41 33.56
CA PRO A 207 1.15 5.29 34.01
C PRO A 207 -0.27 5.32 33.42
N GLY A 208 -0.74 4.16 32.93
CA GLY A 208 -2.10 4.00 32.41
C GLY A 208 -2.33 4.50 30.98
N ALA A 209 -1.30 5.01 30.29
CA ALA A 209 -1.40 5.33 28.86
C ALA A 209 -1.59 4.06 28.00
N ILE A 210 -2.22 4.24 26.84
CA ILE A 210 -2.43 3.18 25.84
C ILE A 210 -1.34 3.27 24.79
N VAL A 211 -0.65 2.17 24.51
CA VAL A 211 0.36 2.10 23.43
C VAL A 211 -0.27 1.42 22.21
N VAL A 212 -0.23 2.09 21.05
CA VAL A 212 -0.88 1.65 19.82
C VAL A 212 0.16 1.42 18.74
N GLU A 213 0.31 0.18 18.32
CA GLU A 213 1.11 -0.17 17.16
C GLU A 213 0.29 0.06 15.88
N LYS A 214 0.81 0.87 14.96
CA LYS A 214 0.13 1.25 13.70
C LYS A 214 0.93 0.91 12.44
N SER A 215 2.21 0.63 12.61
CA SER A 215 3.14 0.30 11.52
C SER A 215 2.85 -1.09 10.96
N THR A 216 3.08 -1.34 9.68
CA THR A 216 2.92 -2.72 9.15
C THR A 216 4.03 -3.63 9.69
N VAL A 217 3.69 -4.45 10.69
CA VAL A 217 4.59 -5.30 11.49
C VAL A 217 4.27 -6.80 11.32
N PRO A 218 5.21 -7.72 11.62
CA PRO A 218 4.91 -9.15 11.71
C PRO A 218 4.03 -9.48 12.92
N CYS A 219 3.26 -10.56 12.83
CA CYS A 219 2.37 -11.00 13.92
C CYS A 219 3.16 -11.35 15.21
N GLY A 220 2.63 -10.92 16.35
CA GLY A 220 3.24 -11.04 17.68
C GLY A 220 4.05 -9.82 18.12
N THR A 221 4.09 -8.73 17.35
CA THR A 221 4.80 -7.49 17.71
C THR A 221 4.17 -6.79 18.91
N ALA A 222 2.85 -6.86 19.07
CA ALA A 222 2.19 -6.38 20.29
C ALA A 222 2.67 -7.08 21.58
N ARG A 223 3.10 -8.36 21.50
CA ARG A 223 3.70 -9.07 22.65
C ARG A 223 5.13 -8.62 22.93
N MET A 224 5.90 -8.29 21.89
CA MET A 224 7.21 -7.64 22.05
C MET A 224 7.04 -6.30 22.78
N ILE A 225 6.06 -5.47 22.38
CA ILE A 225 5.79 -4.19 23.04
C ILE A 225 5.45 -4.38 24.52
N ALA A 226 4.52 -5.29 24.84
CA ALA A 226 4.15 -5.58 26.22
C ALA A 226 5.35 -6.04 27.07
N SER A 227 6.21 -6.92 26.52
CA SER A 227 7.42 -7.39 27.20
C SER A 227 8.45 -6.28 27.45
N ILE A 228 8.64 -5.35 26.50
CA ILE A 228 9.52 -4.19 26.68
C ILE A 228 8.96 -3.24 27.74
N LEU A 229 7.64 -2.98 27.71
CA LEU A 229 6.98 -2.16 28.73
C LEU A 229 7.13 -2.77 30.12
N GLU A 230 6.87 -4.07 30.29
CA GLU A 230 7.06 -4.80 31.55
C GLU A 230 8.51 -4.73 32.05
N GLN A 231 9.50 -4.88 31.16
CA GLN A 231 10.92 -4.81 31.52
C GLN A 231 11.33 -3.42 32.06
N TYR A 232 10.86 -2.34 31.44
CA TYR A 232 11.23 -0.95 31.80
C TYR A 232 10.29 -0.31 32.84
N ARG A 233 9.12 -0.92 33.08
CA ARG A 233 8.07 -0.45 34.02
C ARG A 233 7.38 -1.62 34.76
N PRO A 234 8.11 -2.49 35.49
CA PRO A 234 7.57 -3.72 36.09
C PRO A 234 6.56 -3.50 37.24
N ARG A 235 6.19 -2.26 37.55
CA ARG A 235 5.20 -1.89 38.58
C ARG A 235 3.96 -1.20 38.00
N GLU A 236 3.91 -1.01 36.69
CA GLU A 236 2.85 -0.31 35.98
C GLU A 236 2.27 -1.24 34.91
N HIS A 237 0.98 -1.08 34.62
CA HIS A 237 0.29 -1.85 33.59
C HIS A 237 -0.05 -0.94 32.41
N PHE A 238 0.25 -1.39 31.20
CA PHE A 238 -0.03 -0.69 29.94
C PHE A 238 -0.88 -1.57 29.05
N GLU A 239 -1.86 -0.97 28.39
CA GLU A 239 -2.64 -1.66 27.37
C GLU A 239 -1.98 -1.46 26.00
N VAL A 240 -1.78 -2.56 25.28
CA VAL A 240 -1.19 -2.56 23.93
C VAL A 240 -2.26 -2.91 22.91
N LEU A 241 -2.47 -2.02 21.96
CA LEU A 241 -3.39 -2.20 20.83
C LEU A 241 -2.61 -2.31 19.52
N ASN A 242 -3.16 -3.03 18.55
CA ASN A 242 -2.77 -2.94 17.14
C ASN A 242 -3.87 -2.17 16.39
N ASN A 243 -3.50 -1.21 15.56
CA ASN A 243 -4.42 -0.44 14.73
C ASN A 243 -3.76 -0.23 13.36
N PRO A 244 -3.82 -1.21 12.45
CA PRO A 244 -3.08 -1.16 11.20
C PRO A 244 -3.60 -0.01 10.33
N GLU A 245 -2.71 0.55 9.52
CA GLU A 245 -3.09 1.47 8.44
C GLU A 245 -3.66 0.70 7.23
N PHE A 246 -4.50 1.34 6.41
CA PHE A 246 -5.00 0.79 5.15
C PHE A 246 -4.99 1.84 4.02
N LEU A 247 -3.98 2.70 4.03
CA LEU A 247 -3.82 3.83 3.13
C LEU A 247 -3.17 3.38 1.82
N ALA A 248 -3.50 4.06 0.72
CA ALA A 248 -2.72 4.03 -0.50
C ALA A 248 -2.16 5.42 -0.82
N GLU A 249 -0.91 5.48 -1.30
CA GLU A 249 -0.28 6.76 -1.67
C GLU A 249 -1.07 7.47 -2.79
N GLY A 250 -1.13 8.81 -2.81
CA GLY A 250 -1.97 9.58 -3.73
C GLY A 250 -3.48 9.56 -3.40
N THR A 251 -3.94 8.73 -2.44
CA THR A 251 -5.33 8.72 -1.94
C THR A 251 -5.43 8.77 -0.42
N ALA A 252 -4.33 8.95 0.31
CA ALA A 252 -4.28 8.67 1.75
C ALA A 252 -5.19 9.58 2.58
N VAL A 253 -5.41 10.82 2.15
CA VAL A 253 -6.38 11.73 2.80
C VAL A 253 -7.81 11.22 2.60
N ALA A 254 -8.16 10.79 1.38
CA ALA A 254 -9.48 10.23 1.10
C ALA A 254 -9.71 8.92 1.88
N ASP A 255 -8.69 8.04 1.95
CA ASP A 255 -8.71 6.79 2.70
C ASP A 255 -8.87 7.03 4.23
N LEU A 256 -8.32 8.12 4.78
CA LEU A 256 -8.47 8.49 6.19
C LEU A 256 -9.82 9.14 6.52
N VAL A 257 -10.38 9.96 5.62
CA VAL A 257 -11.69 10.62 5.81
C VAL A 257 -12.84 9.63 5.58
N HIS A 258 -12.70 8.72 4.61
CA HIS A 258 -13.73 7.78 4.20
C HIS A 258 -13.26 6.31 4.22
N PRO A 259 -12.70 5.81 5.34
CA PRO A 259 -12.16 4.45 5.41
C PRO A 259 -13.26 3.42 5.18
N ASP A 260 -12.98 2.37 4.40
CA ASP A 260 -13.83 1.16 4.34
C ASP A 260 -14.10 0.60 5.76
N ARG A 261 -13.06 0.62 6.59
CA ARG A 261 -13.00 0.11 7.98
C ARG A 261 -11.79 0.65 8.73
N ILE A 262 -11.93 0.86 10.03
CA ILE A 262 -10.83 0.97 10.98
C ILE A 262 -10.80 -0.32 11.81
N LEU A 263 -9.65 -0.99 11.87
CA LEU A 263 -9.46 -2.23 12.64
C LEU A 263 -8.70 -1.92 13.94
N ILE A 264 -9.18 -2.44 15.06
CA ILE A 264 -8.53 -2.30 16.37
C ILE A 264 -8.41 -3.70 17.00
N GLY A 265 -7.18 -4.18 17.09
CA GLY A 265 -6.80 -5.39 17.80
C GLY A 265 -6.48 -5.12 19.26
N SER A 266 -7.07 -5.89 20.18
CA SER A 266 -6.80 -5.75 21.63
C SER A 266 -6.68 -7.10 22.35
N ALA A 267 -6.12 -7.09 23.56
CA ALA A 267 -6.18 -8.26 24.42
C ALA A 267 -7.63 -8.50 24.88
N LYS A 268 -8.06 -9.78 24.96
CA LYS A 268 -9.39 -10.19 25.46
C LYS A 268 -9.53 -10.06 26.99
N THR A 269 -8.81 -9.11 27.59
CA THR A 269 -8.89 -8.75 29.01
C THR A 269 -9.87 -7.58 29.19
N ALA A 270 -10.40 -7.39 30.40
CA ALA A 270 -11.27 -6.25 30.68
C ALA A 270 -10.58 -4.89 30.46
N GLY A 271 -9.25 -4.82 30.64
CA GLY A 271 -8.46 -3.63 30.36
C GLY A 271 -8.25 -3.38 28.86
N GLY A 272 -7.83 -4.41 28.11
CA GLY A 272 -7.62 -4.30 26.67
C GLY A 272 -8.89 -3.96 25.90
N MET A 273 -10.03 -4.52 26.30
CA MET A 273 -11.35 -4.14 25.76
C MET A 273 -11.72 -2.69 26.08
N ARG A 274 -11.43 -2.18 27.29
CA ARG A 274 -11.63 -0.75 27.60
C ARG A 274 -10.71 0.14 26.77
N ALA A 275 -9.43 -0.18 26.63
CA ALA A 275 -8.50 0.59 25.80
C ALA A 275 -8.95 0.64 24.33
N ALA A 276 -9.47 -0.47 23.79
CA ALA A 276 -10.07 -0.49 22.46
C ALA A 276 -11.29 0.45 22.35
N VAL A 277 -12.14 0.55 23.38
CA VAL A 277 -13.25 1.51 23.43
C VAL A 277 -12.74 2.96 23.44
N VAL A 278 -11.68 3.27 24.20
CA VAL A 278 -11.05 4.61 24.19
C VAL A 278 -10.58 4.98 22.78
N LEU A 279 -9.87 4.07 22.10
CA LEU A 279 -9.40 4.32 20.74
C LEU A 279 -10.55 4.42 19.73
N LYS A 280 -11.61 3.62 19.89
CA LYS A 280 -12.84 3.75 19.06
C LYS A 280 -13.50 5.11 19.23
N ALA A 281 -13.52 5.69 20.43
CA ALA A 281 -14.11 7.01 20.67
C ALA A 281 -13.40 8.11 19.86
N VAL A 282 -12.07 8.06 19.74
CA VAL A 282 -11.28 9.01 18.91
C VAL A 282 -11.66 8.92 17.43
N TYR A 283 -11.87 7.70 16.90
CA TYR A 283 -12.30 7.52 15.51
C TYR A 283 -13.79 7.82 15.28
N ALA A 284 -14.64 7.65 16.30
CA ALA A 284 -16.07 7.89 16.22
C ALA A 284 -16.45 9.37 15.98
N ALA A 285 -15.49 10.30 16.11
CA ALA A 285 -15.67 11.70 15.73
C ALA A 285 -15.94 11.91 14.22
N TRP A 286 -15.62 10.93 13.36
CA TRP A 286 -15.96 10.99 11.93
C TRP A 286 -16.24 9.64 11.25
N VAL A 287 -15.79 8.52 11.83
CA VAL A 287 -15.98 7.19 11.27
C VAL A 287 -17.23 6.53 11.87
N PRO A 288 -18.22 6.11 11.06
CA PRO A 288 -19.41 5.41 11.53
C PRO A 288 -19.07 4.14 12.33
N ALA A 289 -19.84 3.86 13.38
CA ALA A 289 -19.54 2.79 14.35
C ALA A 289 -19.47 1.40 13.71
N GLU A 290 -20.25 1.14 12.67
CA GLU A 290 -20.25 -0.11 11.88
C GLU A 290 -18.93 -0.35 11.13
N ARG A 291 -18.13 0.70 10.90
CA ARG A 291 -16.79 0.63 10.30
C ARG A 291 -15.68 0.49 11.36
N LEU A 292 -15.99 0.58 12.66
CA LEU A 292 -15.04 0.48 13.78
C LEU A 292 -14.93 -0.96 14.30
N LEU A 293 -14.18 -1.79 13.59
CA LEU A 293 -14.05 -3.22 13.86
C LEU A 293 -13.12 -3.49 15.04
N GLY A 294 -13.55 -4.35 15.97
CA GLY A 294 -12.73 -4.81 17.11
C GLY A 294 -12.45 -6.30 17.02
N VAL A 295 -11.18 -6.70 17.13
CA VAL A 295 -10.74 -8.11 17.12
C VAL A 295 -9.62 -8.31 18.16
N ASP A 296 -9.03 -9.51 18.26
CA ASP A 296 -7.80 -9.66 19.03
C ASP A 296 -6.55 -9.20 18.29
N THR A 297 -5.52 -8.83 19.05
CA THR A 297 -4.32 -8.19 18.53
C THR A 297 -3.62 -9.02 17.44
N PHE A 298 -3.52 -10.34 17.61
CA PHE A 298 -2.87 -11.23 16.62
C PHE A 298 -3.70 -11.36 15.34
N SER A 299 -5.02 -11.46 15.47
CA SER A 299 -5.94 -11.45 14.31
C SER A 299 -5.85 -10.12 13.55
N SER A 300 -5.66 -9.00 14.24
CA SER A 300 -5.52 -7.67 13.63
C SER A 300 -4.19 -7.51 12.87
N GLU A 301 -3.07 -7.92 13.48
CA GLU A 301 -1.74 -7.94 12.84
C GLU A 301 -1.78 -8.80 11.55
N LEU A 302 -2.34 -10.01 11.64
CA LEU A 302 -2.45 -10.94 10.50
C LEU A 302 -3.38 -10.40 9.41
N ALA A 303 -4.52 -9.80 9.77
CA ALA A 303 -5.49 -9.26 8.81
C ALA A 303 -4.88 -8.20 7.89
N LYS A 304 -3.96 -7.35 8.38
CA LYS A 304 -3.25 -6.39 7.54
C LYS A 304 -2.37 -7.07 6.49
N LEU A 305 -1.55 -8.03 6.91
CA LEU A 305 -0.65 -8.76 6.00
C LEU A 305 -1.43 -9.54 4.93
N ILE A 306 -2.49 -10.24 5.33
CA ILE A 306 -3.34 -11.02 4.42
C ILE A 306 -4.14 -10.12 3.47
N ALA A 307 -4.67 -8.97 3.93
CA ALA A 307 -5.36 -8.03 3.06
C ALA A 307 -4.45 -7.52 1.93
N ASN A 308 -3.22 -7.11 2.27
CA ASN A 308 -2.23 -6.68 1.28
C ASN A 308 -1.83 -7.83 0.33
N ALA A 309 -1.66 -9.06 0.84
CA ALA A 309 -1.37 -10.24 0.01
C ALA A 309 -2.52 -10.57 -0.96
N MET A 310 -3.78 -10.46 -0.54
CA MET A 310 -4.96 -10.69 -1.40
C MET A 310 -5.12 -9.61 -2.48
N LEU A 311 -4.84 -8.33 -2.17
CA LEU A 311 -4.85 -7.26 -3.18
C LEU A 311 -3.81 -7.51 -4.27
N ALA A 312 -2.58 -7.84 -3.88
CA ALA A 312 -1.51 -8.20 -4.80
C ALA A 312 -1.80 -9.50 -5.58
N GLN A 313 -2.46 -10.48 -4.95
CA GLN A 313 -2.91 -11.71 -5.61
C GLN A 313 -3.89 -11.42 -6.75
N ARG A 314 -4.85 -10.50 -6.59
CA ARG A 314 -5.78 -10.13 -7.67
C ARG A 314 -5.04 -9.59 -8.90
N ILE A 315 -4.06 -8.71 -8.69
CA ILE A 315 -3.20 -8.17 -9.75
C ILE A 315 -2.41 -9.30 -10.44
N SER A 316 -1.81 -10.22 -9.67
CA SER A 316 -1.10 -11.36 -10.25
C SER A 316 -2.02 -12.31 -11.01
N SER A 317 -3.22 -12.59 -10.51
CA SER A 317 -4.20 -13.44 -11.20
C SER A 317 -4.60 -12.86 -12.55
N VAL A 318 -4.93 -11.56 -12.62
CA VAL A 318 -5.29 -10.93 -13.90
C VAL A 318 -4.08 -10.76 -14.83
N ASN A 319 -2.87 -10.60 -14.29
CA ASN A 319 -1.64 -10.64 -15.07
C ASN A 319 -1.34 -12.03 -15.65
N ALA A 320 -1.60 -13.12 -14.93
CA ALA A 320 -1.52 -14.48 -15.48
C ALA A 320 -2.53 -14.67 -16.62
N VAL A 321 -3.76 -14.17 -16.45
CA VAL A 321 -4.78 -14.16 -17.52
C VAL A 321 -4.33 -13.30 -18.71
N SER A 322 -3.65 -12.17 -18.51
CA SER A 322 -3.14 -11.32 -19.60
C SER A 322 -2.22 -12.09 -20.57
N ALA A 323 -1.39 -12.99 -20.05
CA ALA A 323 -0.53 -13.83 -20.89
C ALA A 323 -1.34 -14.87 -21.70
N LEU A 324 -2.45 -15.37 -21.16
CA LEU A 324 -3.37 -16.24 -21.92
C LEU A 324 -4.11 -15.44 -23.00
N CYS A 325 -4.55 -14.22 -22.70
CA CYS A 325 -5.22 -13.34 -23.66
C CYS A 325 -4.34 -13.04 -24.88
N GLU A 326 -3.05 -12.74 -24.65
CA GLU A 326 -2.07 -12.48 -25.72
C GLU A 326 -1.91 -13.66 -26.69
N GLU A 327 -1.85 -14.90 -26.19
CA GLU A 327 -1.66 -16.10 -27.01
C GLU A 327 -2.98 -16.63 -27.64
N LEU A 328 -4.14 -16.30 -27.06
CA LEU A 328 -5.46 -16.75 -27.53
C LEU A 328 -6.16 -15.75 -28.47
N GLY A 329 -5.60 -14.57 -28.70
CA GLY A 329 -6.26 -13.51 -29.47
C GLY A 329 -7.42 -12.84 -28.72
N ALA A 330 -7.39 -12.85 -27.38
CA ALA A 330 -8.41 -12.26 -26.52
C ALA A 330 -7.93 -10.95 -25.87
N ASP A 331 -8.85 -10.25 -25.21
CA ASP A 331 -8.61 -8.96 -24.56
C ASP A 331 -8.79 -9.07 -23.04
N VAL A 332 -7.71 -8.82 -22.29
CA VAL A 332 -7.73 -8.85 -20.83
C VAL A 332 -8.64 -7.78 -20.21
N GLU A 333 -8.85 -6.63 -20.85
CA GLU A 333 -9.73 -5.57 -20.34
C GLU A 333 -11.19 -6.04 -20.40
N ALA A 334 -11.61 -6.61 -21.54
CA ALA A 334 -12.93 -7.21 -21.70
C ALA A 334 -13.16 -8.38 -20.71
N VAL A 335 -12.17 -9.25 -20.52
CA VAL A 335 -12.22 -10.34 -19.53
C VAL A 335 -12.33 -9.78 -18.09
N SER A 336 -11.59 -8.73 -17.77
CA SER A 336 -11.60 -8.11 -16.44
C SER A 336 -12.93 -7.42 -16.13
N ILE A 337 -13.56 -6.78 -17.12
CA ILE A 337 -14.92 -6.22 -17.01
C ILE A 337 -15.94 -7.36 -16.77
N ALA A 338 -15.86 -8.45 -17.54
CA ALA A 338 -16.77 -9.59 -17.39
C ALA A 338 -16.64 -10.28 -16.00
N LEU A 339 -15.42 -10.45 -15.50
CA LEU A 339 -15.16 -10.99 -14.15
C LEU A 339 -15.60 -10.00 -13.06
N GLY A 340 -15.33 -8.71 -13.24
CA GLY A 340 -15.64 -7.66 -12.26
C GLY A 340 -17.13 -7.38 -12.08
N ALA A 341 -17.97 -7.77 -13.04
CA ALA A 341 -19.42 -7.70 -12.96
C ALA A 341 -20.04 -8.69 -11.96
N ASP A 342 -19.35 -9.78 -11.61
CA ASP A 342 -19.76 -10.66 -10.51
C ASP A 342 -19.39 -9.98 -9.18
N SER A 343 -20.39 -9.55 -8.41
CA SER A 343 -20.19 -8.82 -7.14
C SER A 343 -19.42 -9.62 -6.07
N ARG A 344 -19.32 -10.95 -6.20
CA ARG A 344 -18.51 -11.80 -5.33
C ARG A 344 -17.01 -11.71 -5.64
N ILE A 345 -16.68 -11.31 -6.87
CA ILE A 345 -15.30 -11.01 -7.32
C ILE A 345 -15.05 -9.51 -7.18
N GLY A 346 -15.97 -8.67 -7.64
CA GLY A 346 -15.86 -7.20 -7.68
C GLY A 346 -14.86 -6.69 -8.72
N SER A 347 -15.03 -5.45 -9.18
CA SER A 347 -14.25 -4.85 -10.27
C SER A 347 -12.86 -4.32 -9.89
N ARG A 348 -12.64 -3.97 -8.61
CA ARG A 348 -11.40 -3.32 -8.16
C ARG A 348 -10.19 -4.28 -8.20
N PHE A 349 -8.97 -3.75 -8.41
CA PHE A 349 -7.73 -4.54 -8.48
C PHE A 349 -7.69 -5.62 -9.59
N LEU A 350 -8.47 -5.44 -10.67
CA LEU A 350 -8.45 -6.31 -11.87
C LEU A 350 -7.82 -5.62 -13.10
N GLN A 351 -7.03 -4.56 -12.93
CA GLN A 351 -6.29 -3.96 -14.04
C GLN A 351 -4.99 -4.73 -14.28
N ALA A 352 -4.88 -5.40 -15.43
CA ALA A 352 -3.62 -5.99 -15.88
C ALA A 352 -2.60 -4.91 -16.27
N GLY A 353 -1.32 -5.23 -16.12
CA GLY A 353 -0.21 -4.36 -16.50
C GLY A 353 1.14 -4.99 -16.20
N ILE A 354 2.22 -4.21 -16.24
CA ILE A 354 3.61 -4.66 -16.14
C ILE A 354 3.96 -5.32 -14.79
N GLY A 355 3.13 -5.09 -13.77
CA GLY A 355 3.26 -5.64 -12.43
C GLY A 355 2.82 -4.65 -11.36
N PHE A 356 2.80 -5.11 -10.11
CA PHE A 356 2.75 -4.23 -8.94
C PHE A 356 4.17 -3.95 -8.41
N GLY A 357 4.31 -2.79 -7.77
CA GLY A 357 5.53 -2.36 -7.08
C GLY A 357 5.19 -1.74 -5.72
N GLY A 358 6.06 -0.86 -5.24
CA GLY A 358 5.89 -0.15 -3.98
C GLY A 358 6.36 -0.93 -2.75
N SER A 359 6.37 -0.27 -1.59
CA SER A 359 7.04 -0.79 -0.38
C SER A 359 6.26 -1.87 0.39
N CYS A 360 4.96 -2.04 0.15
CA CYS A 360 4.09 -2.92 0.95
C CYS A 360 3.93 -4.35 0.40
N PHE A 361 3.40 -4.52 -0.83
CA PHE A 361 2.93 -5.83 -1.29
C PHE A 361 4.00 -6.94 -1.28
N GLU A 362 5.18 -6.69 -1.84
CA GLU A 362 6.25 -7.69 -1.85
C GLU A 362 6.77 -7.99 -0.43
N LYS A 363 6.90 -6.96 0.42
CA LYS A 363 7.33 -7.11 1.82
C LYS A 363 6.35 -8.00 2.58
N ASP A 364 5.06 -7.72 2.47
CA ASP A 364 4.03 -8.37 3.29
C ASP A 364 3.78 -9.81 2.83
N ILE A 365 3.78 -10.09 1.52
CA ILE A 365 3.72 -11.47 1.01
C ILE A 365 4.91 -12.30 1.50
N ARG A 366 6.14 -11.74 1.44
CA ARG A 366 7.33 -12.44 1.94
C ARG A 366 7.27 -12.65 3.45
N ASN A 367 6.68 -11.72 4.21
CA ASN A 367 6.46 -11.85 5.64
C ASN A 367 5.47 -12.99 5.95
N VAL A 368 4.34 -13.06 5.25
CA VAL A 368 3.36 -14.17 5.36
C VAL A 368 4.01 -15.51 5.02
N ALA A 369 4.76 -15.60 3.92
CA ALA A 369 5.45 -16.82 3.54
C ALA A 369 6.54 -17.21 4.55
N TYR A 370 7.26 -16.25 5.14
CA TYR A 370 8.23 -16.50 6.21
C TYR A 370 7.55 -17.02 7.49
N LEU A 371 6.43 -16.40 7.89
CA LEU A 371 5.61 -16.84 9.03
C LEU A 371 5.08 -18.28 8.82
N ALA A 372 4.57 -18.57 7.62
CA ALA A 372 4.08 -19.90 7.26
C ALA A 372 5.20 -20.98 7.36
N ARG A 373 6.40 -20.73 6.80
CA ARG A 373 7.54 -21.66 6.94
C ARG A 373 8.01 -21.80 8.39
N ALA A 374 8.02 -20.72 9.17
CA ALA A 374 8.34 -20.77 10.60
C ALA A 374 7.32 -21.62 11.41
N LEU A 375 6.08 -21.69 10.94
CA LEU A 375 5.01 -22.55 11.47
C LEU A 375 4.95 -23.94 10.82
N ARG A 376 5.91 -24.31 9.95
CA ARG A 376 5.98 -25.60 9.23
C ARG A 376 4.79 -25.84 8.26
N LEU A 377 4.33 -24.76 7.62
CA LEU A 377 3.25 -24.74 6.62
C LEU A 377 3.83 -24.36 5.24
N ASP A 378 4.67 -25.22 4.67
CA ASP A 378 5.44 -24.90 3.47
C ASP A 378 4.54 -24.71 2.23
N GLU A 379 3.46 -25.50 2.09
CA GLU A 379 2.48 -25.37 1.00
C GLU A 379 1.76 -24.01 1.03
N VAL A 380 1.47 -23.49 2.24
CA VAL A 380 0.87 -22.15 2.42
C VAL A 380 1.88 -21.07 2.05
N ALA A 381 3.16 -21.26 2.39
CA ALA A 381 4.21 -20.32 2.01
C ALA A 381 4.40 -20.27 0.49
N ASP A 382 4.40 -21.43 -0.18
CA ASP A 382 4.61 -21.54 -1.62
C ASP A 382 3.42 -20.98 -2.41
N TYR A 383 2.18 -21.19 -1.92
CA TYR A 383 0.97 -20.55 -2.47
C TYR A 383 1.08 -19.02 -2.51
N TRP A 384 1.51 -18.39 -1.41
CA TRP A 384 1.69 -16.93 -1.37
C TRP A 384 2.90 -16.47 -2.19
N MET A 385 4.00 -17.24 -2.24
CA MET A 385 5.16 -16.93 -3.07
C MET A 385 4.86 -16.98 -4.57
N ALA A 386 3.90 -17.80 -5.03
CA ALA A 386 3.46 -17.84 -6.42
C ALA A 386 2.94 -16.46 -6.92
N VAL A 387 2.35 -15.65 -6.04
CA VAL A 387 1.94 -14.26 -6.36
C VAL A 387 3.14 -13.42 -6.82
N LEU A 388 4.29 -13.56 -6.17
CA LEU A 388 5.53 -12.86 -6.52
C LEU A 388 6.20 -13.46 -7.76
N GLN A 389 6.11 -14.77 -7.95
CA GLN A 389 6.62 -15.44 -9.17
C GLN A 389 5.90 -14.92 -10.42
N ILE A 390 4.57 -14.79 -10.38
CA ILE A 390 3.80 -14.21 -11.49
C ILE A 390 4.15 -12.73 -11.70
N ASN A 391 4.33 -11.94 -10.63
CA ASN A 391 4.74 -10.53 -10.76
C ASN A 391 6.15 -10.38 -11.36
N ALA A 392 7.07 -11.30 -11.07
CA ALA A 392 8.39 -11.36 -11.71
C ALA A 392 8.29 -11.76 -13.20
N PHE A 393 7.56 -12.85 -13.49
CA PHE A 393 7.29 -13.33 -14.84
C PHE A 393 6.69 -12.25 -15.76
N GLN A 394 5.75 -11.45 -15.24
CA GLN A 394 5.10 -10.35 -15.97
C GLN A 394 6.12 -9.29 -16.45
N ARG A 395 7.07 -8.91 -15.58
CA ARG A 395 8.14 -7.95 -15.91
C ARG A 395 9.09 -8.52 -16.96
N GLU A 396 9.53 -9.77 -16.77
CA GLU A 396 10.42 -10.45 -17.70
C GLU A 396 9.81 -10.68 -19.08
N ARG A 397 8.55 -11.11 -19.17
CA ARG A 397 7.91 -11.41 -20.46
C ARG A 397 7.73 -10.14 -21.31
N PHE A 398 7.51 -8.99 -20.68
CA PHE A 398 7.43 -7.69 -21.35
C PHE A 398 8.80 -7.26 -21.90
N ALA A 399 9.87 -7.34 -21.10
CA ALA A 399 11.22 -7.07 -21.58
C ALA A 399 11.61 -8.02 -22.73
N ARG A 400 11.29 -9.32 -22.62
CA ARG A 400 11.47 -10.30 -23.70
C ARG A 400 10.59 -10.02 -24.93
N ALA A 401 9.39 -9.46 -24.78
CA ALA A 401 8.55 -9.06 -25.91
C ALA A 401 9.19 -7.89 -26.67
N LEU A 402 9.71 -6.89 -25.95
CA LEU A 402 10.44 -5.77 -26.52
C LEU A 402 11.67 -6.22 -27.32
N VAL A 403 12.54 -7.05 -26.72
CA VAL A 403 13.74 -7.56 -27.40
C VAL A 403 13.37 -8.35 -28.67
N ARG A 404 12.36 -9.23 -28.60
CA ARG A 404 11.87 -10.01 -29.77
C ARG A 404 11.34 -9.08 -30.87
N ARG A 405 10.47 -8.13 -30.55
CA ARG A 405 9.85 -7.18 -31.51
C ARG A 405 10.87 -6.20 -32.12
N LEU A 406 12.00 -5.95 -31.43
CA LEU A 406 13.15 -5.19 -31.95
C LEU A 406 14.23 -6.08 -32.62
N HIS A 407 13.84 -7.25 -33.13
CA HIS A 407 14.68 -8.18 -33.90
C HIS A 407 15.78 -8.90 -33.10
N GLY A 408 15.59 -9.10 -31.79
CA GLY A 408 16.46 -9.91 -30.95
C GLY A 408 17.72 -9.21 -30.44
N SER A 409 17.85 -7.89 -30.61
CA SER A 409 18.95 -7.12 -30.02
C SER A 409 18.57 -5.65 -29.82
N LEU A 410 19.02 -5.07 -28.70
CA LEU A 410 18.89 -3.64 -28.43
C LEU A 410 20.13 -2.83 -28.82
N ALA A 411 21.21 -3.49 -29.27
CA ALA A 411 22.43 -2.83 -29.69
C ALA A 411 22.16 -1.71 -30.72
N ALA A 412 22.81 -0.57 -30.54
CA ALA A 412 22.60 0.68 -31.30
C ALA A 412 21.21 1.36 -31.19
N LYS A 413 20.21 0.75 -30.54
CA LYS A 413 18.88 1.34 -30.31
C LYS A 413 18.84 2.18 -29.03
N LYS A 414 18.10 3.29 -29.06
CA LYS A 414 17.70 4.06 -27.87
C LYS A 414 16.29 3.64 -27.48
N ILE A 415 16.07 3.38 -26.19
CA ILE A 415 14.77 3.01 -25.63
C ILE A 415 14.34 4.12 -24.68
N ALA A 416 13.20 4.75 -24.93
CA ALA A 416 12.60 5.72 -24.02
C ALA A 416 11.74 5.00 -22.98
N ILE A 417 11.86 5.37 -21.71
CA ILE A 417 11.09 4.84 -20.58
C ILE A 417 10.24 5.97 -20.03
N PHE A 418 8.93 5.83 -20.14
CA PHE A 418 7.94 6.76 -19.62
C PHE A 418 7.40 6.22 -18.29
N GLY A 419 7.77 6.88 -17.21
CA GLY A 419 7.39 6.52 -15.85
C GLY A 419 8.48 5.76 -15.09
N PHE A 420 8.75 6.23 -13.89
CA PHE A 420 9.65 5.64 -12.90
C PHE A 420 9.01 5.56 -11.50
N ALA A 421 8.07 6.43 -11.13
CA ALA A 421 7.28 6.26 -9.90
C ALA A 421 6.55 4.90 -9.89
N PHE A 422 6.38 4.26 -8.73
CA PHE A 422 5.77 2.91 -8.72
C PHE A 422 4.29 2.91 -9.17
N LYS A 423 3.61 4.06 -9.05
CA LYS A 423 2.31 4.40 -9.62
C LYS A 423 2.19 5.93 -9.85
N HIS A 424 1.11 6.38 -10.49
CA HIS A 424 0.83 7.82 -10.64
C HIS A 424 0.45 8.48 -9.31
N GLY A 425 0.53 9.82 -9.26
CA GLY A 425 0.08 10.62 -8.11
C GLY A 425 1.00 10.57 -6.90
N THR A 426 2.16 9.91 -7.00
CA THR A 426 3.22 9.86 -5.98
C THR A 426 4.58 10.08 -6.66
N ASN A 427 5.56 10.56 -5.89
CA ASN A 427 6.95 10.64 -6.30
C ASN A 427 7.78 9.44 -5.78
N ASP A 428 7.15 8.45 -5.14
CA ASP A 428 7.85 7.29 -4.58
C ASP A 428 8.41 6.35 -5.65
N THR A 429 9.74 6.18 -5.60
CA THR A 429 10.52 5.31 -6.47
C THR A 429 10.77 3.91 -5.88
N ARG A 430 10.51 3.70 -4.58
CA ARG A 430 10.88 2.47 -3.85
C ARG A 430 10.17 1.24 -4.42
N ASN A 431 10.95 0.20 -4.76
CA ASN A 431 10.45 -1.02 -5.41
C ASN A 431 9.58 -0.71 -6.65
N SER A 432 9.89 0.34 -7.40
CA SER A 432 9.21 0.61 -8.67
C SER A 432 9.36 -0.56 -9.64
N VAL A 433 8.32 -0.83 -10.43
CA VAL A 433 8.43 -1.80 -11.53
C VAL A 433 9.44 -1.34 -12.58
N ALA A 434 9.60 -0.02 -12.76
CA ALA A 434 10.49 0.56 -13.76
C ALA A 434 11.96 0.17 -13.55
N VAL A 435 12.48 0.21 -12.31
CA VAL A 435 13.89 -0.10 -12.04
C VAL A 435 14.25 -1.55 -12.41
N HIS A 436 13.31 -2.49 -12.24
CA HIS A 436 13.52 -3.89 -12.62
C HIS A 436 13.51 -4.09 -14.14
N VAL A 437 12.60 -3.41 -14.87
CA VAL A 437 12.56 -3.45 -16.34
C VAL A 437 13.80 -2.78 -16.92
N ILE A 438 14.21 -1.61 -16.40
CA ILE A 438 15.44 -0.92 -16.79
C ILE A 438 16.67 -1.82 -16.58
N ALA A 439 16.77 -2.53 -15.46
CA ALA A 439 17.88 -3.45 -15.21
C ALA A 439 17.92 -4.63 -16.21
N GLN A 440 16.76 -5.18 -16.60
CA GLN A 440 16.68 -6.21 -17.64
C GLN A 440 17.07 -5.66 -19.02
N LEU A 441 16.59 -4.47 -19.40
CA LEU A 441 16.93 -3.83 -20.67
C LEU A 441 18.40 -3.38 -20.72
N ALA A 442 19.00 -2.99 -19.59
CA ALA A 442 20.40 -2.60 -19.51
C ALA A 442 21.36 -3.78 -19.78
N ALA A 443 20.95 -5.00 -19.42
CA ALA A 443 21.70 -6.22 -19.71
C ALA A 443 21.77 -6.56 -21.21
N GLU A 444 20.82 -6.07 -22.02
CA GLU A 444 20.81 -6.20 -23.49
C GLU A 444 21.70 -5.16 -24.20
N ILE A 445 22.41 -4.33 -23.43
CA ILE A 445 23.39 -3.31 -23.87
C ILE A 445 22.86 -2.41 -25.01
N PRO A 446 21.76 -1.67 -24.79
CA PRO A 446 21.26 -0.68 -25.76
C PRO A 446 22.29 0.43 -26.03
N ARG A 447 22.04 1.23 -27.08
CA ARG A 447 22.77 2.52 -27.23
C ARG A 447 22.56 3.35 -25.98
N GLU A 448 21.30 3.45 -25.56
CA GLU A 448 20.84 4.35 -24.52
C GLU A 448 19.48 3.89 -23.95
N ILE A 449 19.27 4.08 -22.65
CA ILE A 449 17.96 4.03 -22.00
C ILE A 449 17.67 5.46 -21.50
N ALA A 450 16.64 6.10 -22.05
CA ALA A 450 16.27 7.47 -21.72
C ALA A 450 15.02 7.46 -20.83
N VAL A 451 15.17 7.79 -19.56
CA VAL A 451 14.11 7.75 -18.55
C VAL A 451 13.50 9.13 -18.38
N PHE A 452 12.17 9.22 -18.45
CA PHE A 452 11.40 10.42 -18.12
C PHE A 452 10.26 10.05 -17.17
N ASP A 453 10.12 10.78 -16.06
CA ASP A 453 8.97 10.70 -15.15
C ASP A 453 8.61 12.12 -14.68
N PRO A 454 7.33 12.52 -14.73
CA PRO A 454 6.90 13.88 -14.38
C PRO A 454 6.78 14.15 -12.87
N GLY A 455 6.79 13.11 -12.02
CA GLY A 455 6.60 13.24 -10.57
C GLY A 455 7.85 12.96 -9.73
N CYS A 456 8.82 12.20 -10.24
CA CYS A 456 10.04 11.84 -9.51
C CYS A 456 11.22 12.79 -9.80
N ALA A 457 11.95 13.17 -8.74
CA ALA A 457 13.18 13.94 -8.92
C ALA A 457 14.30 13.10 -9.55
N VAL A 458 15.08 13.71 -10.44
CA VAL A 458 16.19 13.08 -11.18
C VAL A 458 17.16 12.34 -10.24
N ALA A 459 17.53 12.95 -9.12
CA ALA A 459 18.48 12.37 -8.16
C ALA A 459 17.99 11.05 -7.53
N ASP A 460 16.68 10.91 -7.29
CA ASP A 460 16.06 9.73 -6.70
C ASP A 460 15.96 8.59 -7.72
N ILE A 461 15.59 8.92 -8.97
CA ILE A 461 15.61 7.99 -10.10
C ILE A 461 17.01 7.40 -10.28
N GLU A 462 18.04 8.26 -10.34
CA GLU A 462 19.42 7.81 -10.45
C GLU A 462 19.89 6.97 -9.25
N ALA A 463 19.42 7.27 -8.04
CA ALA A 463 19.80 6.53 -6.84
C ALA A 463 19.30 5.08 -6.87
N GLU A 464 18.04 4.87 -7.25
CA GLU A 464 17.47 3.53 -7.45
C GLU A 464 18.15 2.78 -8.61
N ILE A 465 18.43 3.46 -9.74
CA ILE A 465 19.17 2.86 -10.87
C ILE A 465 20.58 2.44 -10.42
N ARG A 466 21.29 3.27 -9.65
CA ARG A 466 22.62 2.92 -9.08
C ARG A 466 22.56 1.70 -8.16
N ALA A 467 21.46 1.49 -7.44
CA ALA A 467 21.31 0.38 -6.51
C ALA A 467 21.09 -0.97 -7.21
N VAL A 468 20.44 -0.98 -8.39
CA VAL A 468 20.09 -2.21 -9.12
C VAL A 468 21.05 -2.50 -10.28
N VAL A 469 21.51 -1.48 -11.01
CA VAL A 469 22.43 -1.63 -12.15
C VAL A 469 23.88 -1.43 -11.66
N SER A 470 24.52 -2.53 -11.28
CA SER A 470 25.88 -2.53 -10.69
C SER A 470 27.00 -2.26 -11.70
N ASP A 471 26.84 -2.69 -12.95
CA ASP A 471 27.81 -2.50 -14.03
C ASP A 471 27.91 -1.00 -14.45
N PRO A 472 29.10 -0.36 -14.34
CA PRO A 472 29.28 1.05 -14.70
C PRO A 472 29.09 1.36 -16.19
N LEU A 473 29.41 0.43 -17.09
CA LEU A 473 29.26 0.59 -18.54
C LEU A 473 27.78 0.55 -18.92
N GLN A 474 27.03 -0.39 -18.36
CA GLN A 474 25.57 -0.41 -18.50
C GLN A 474 24.95 0.88 -17.95
N ARG A 475 25.35 1.30 -16.74
CA ARG A 475 24.84 2.51 -16.11
C ARG A 475 25.14 3.79 -16.89
N SER A 476 26.31 3.90 -17.53
CA SER A 476 26.66 5.08 -18.36
C SER A 476 25.77 5.27 -19.60
N ARG A 477 24.96 4.27 -19.94
CA ARG A 477 24.00 4.29 -21.05
C ARG A 477 22.59 4.66 -20.59
N ILE A 478 22.35 4.77 -19.28
CA ILE A 478 21.07 5.17 -18.73
C ILE A 478 21.14 6.67 -18.43
N ARG A 479 20.19 7.44 -18.96
CA ARG A 479 20.08 8.88 -18.79
C ARG A 479 18.69 9.24 -18.32
N VAL A 480 18.60 10.17 -17.39
CA VAL A 480 17.33 10.73 -16.92
C VAL A 480 17.14 12.09 -17.57
N TYR A 481 15.96 12.32 -18.14
CA TYR A 481 15.59 13.52 -18.87
C TYR A 481 14.54 14.32 -18.09
N ALA A 482 14.59 15.65 -18.20
CA ALA A 482 13.63 16.55 -17.56
C ALA A 482 12.32 16.67 -18.34
N ASP A 483 12.31 16.31 -19.63
CA ASP A 483 11.15 16.36 -20.50
C ASP A 483 11.03 15.10 -21.40
N TRP A 484 9.84 14.92 -21.98
CA TRP A 484 9.58 13.82 -22.91
C TRP A 484 10.20 14.02 -24.31
N PRO A 485 10.28 15.24 -24.90
CA PRO A 485 10.85 15.41 -26.24
C PRO A 485 12.31 14.94 -26.37
N GLU A 486 13.17 15.29 -25.42
CA GLU A 486 14.57 14.82 -25.45
C GLU A 486 14.67 13.31 -25.18
N ALA A 487 13.78 12.77 -24.32
CA ALA A 487 13.72 11.34 -24.04
C ALA A 487 13.35 10.51 -25.29
N VAL A 488 12.42 10.97 -26.13
CA VAL A 488 11.98 10.22 -27.34
C VAL A 488 12.83 10.49 -28.58
N ALA A 489 13.58 11.60 -28.63
CA ALA A 489 14.39 11.97 -29.80
C ALA A 489 15.36 10.84 -30.20
N GLY A 490 15.18 10.30 -31.42
CA GLY A 490 15.96 9.19 -31.97
C GLY A 490 15.80 7.85 -31.24
N ALA A 491 14.71 7.65 -30.49
CA ALA A 491 14.36 6.39 -29.86
C ALA A 491 13.71 5.43 -30.87
N SER A 492 14.04 4.14 -30.78
CA SER A 492 13.42 3.07 -31.58
C SER A 492 12.15 2.50 -30.93
N ALA A 493 12.00 2.71 -29.62
CA ALA A 493 10.82 2.31 -28.84
C ALA A 493 10.57 3.23 -27.64
N ILE A 494 9.31 3.40 -27.26
CA ILE A 494 8.84 3.96 -25.97
C ILE A 494 8.29 2.82 -25.12
N CYS A 495 8.52 2.83 -23.81
CA CYS A 495 7.95 1.90 -22.84
C CYS A 495 7.22 2.65 -21.75
N ILE A 496 5.90 2.44 -21.62
CA ILE A 496 5.09 3.10 -20.59
C ILE A 496 5.03 2.18 -19.37
N LEU A 497 5.72 2.56 -18.31
CA LEU A 497 5.88 1.76 -17.09
C LEU A 497 5.13 2.33 -15.88
N THR A 498 4.66 3.58 -15.96
CA THR A 498 3.79 4.22 -14.94
C THR A 498 2.60 4.89 -15.61
N ALA A 499 1.42 4.71 -15.03
CA ALA A 499 0.14 5.15 -15.60
C ALA A 499 -0.13 6.64 -15.33
N TRP A 500 0.80 7.53 -15.69
CA TRP A 500 0.62 8.98 -15.59
C TRP A 500 -0.34 9.47 -16.68
N GLU A 501 -1.26 10.37 -16.31
CA GLU A 501 -2.23 10.97 -17.26
C GLU A 501 -1.54 11.67 -18.43
N HIS A 502 -0.38 12.30 -18.17
CA HIS A 502 0.50 12.91 -19.18
C HIS A 502 0.87 11.99 -20.37
N PHE A 503 0.88 10.67 -20.17
CA PHE A 503 1.23 9.71 -21.22
C PHE A 503 0.01 9.11 -21.93
N GLY A 504 -1.13 9.09 -21.24
CA GLY A 504 -2.38 8.65 -21.83
C GLY A 504 -2.90 9.67 -22.85
N MET A 505 -3.84 9.25 -23.66
CA MET A 505 -4.79 10.23 -24.21
C MET A 505 -5.81 10.52 -23.12
N SER A 506 -6.29 11.76 -23.01
CA SER A 506 -7.44 12.05 -22.18
C SER A 506 -8.65 11.31 -22.75
N LYS A 507 -8.89 10.08 -22.29
CA LYS A 507 -10.25 9.56 -22.18
C LYS A 507 -10.97 10.66 -21.39
N GLU A 508 -11.88 11.41 -22.06
CA GLU A 508 -12.75 12.36 -21.38
C GLU A 508 -13.18 11.69 -20.09
N ALA A 509 -12.91 12.33 -18.95
CA ALA A 509 -13.06 11.67 -17.67
C ALA A 509 -14.48 11.12 -17.62
N LYS A 510 -14.63 9.80 -17.81
CA LYS A 510 -15.81 9.08 -17.43
C LYS A 510 -15.80 9.27 -15.95
N SER A 511 -16.55 10.28 -15.52
CA SER A 511 -16.85 10.49 -14.13
C SER A 511 -17.25 9.12 -13.63
N GLU A 512 -16.43 8.54 -12.75
CA GLU A 512 -16.98 7.58 -11.81
C GLU A 512 -18.23 8.27 -11.28
N GLU A 513 -19.39 7.63 -11.46
CA GLU A 513 -20.63 8.19 -10.97
C GLU A 513 -20.47 8.31 -9.46
N ALA A 514 -20.08 9.51 -9.03
CA ALA A 514 -20.05 9.89 -7.63
C ALA A 514 -21.42 9.49 -7.10
N PRO A 515 -21.49 8.62 -6.08
CA PRO A 515 -22.70 7.89 -5.73
C PRO A 515 -23.87 8.85 -5.64
N ALA A 516 -24.95 8.54 -6.36
CA ALA A 516 -25.92 9.51 -6.88
C ALA A 516 -26.54 10.45 -5.83
N SER A 517 -25.79 11.49 -5.47
CA SER A 517 -26.21 12.63 -4.67
C SER A 517 -25.26 13.81 -4.89
N ARG A 518 -25.09 14.25 -6.14
CA ARG A 518 -24.84 15.68 -6.42
C ARG A 518 -26.13 16.47 -6.12
N ALA A 519 -26.58 16.39 -4.87
CA ALA A 519 -27.48 17.37 -4.32
C ALA A 519 -26.67 18.67 -4.26
N SER A 520 -27.10 19.67 -5.03
CA SER A 520 -26.80 21.05 -4.68
C SER A 520 -27.41 21.28 -3.29
N LEU A 521 -26.58 21.15 -2.24
CA LEU A 521 -26.98 21.51 -0.89
C LEU A 521 -27.50 22.94 -0.93
N SER A 522 -28.81 23.13 -0.76
CA SER A 522 -29.32 24.49 -0.59
C SER A 522 -28.75 25.03 0.72
N LEU A 523 -28.61 26.35 0.83
CA LEU A 523 -28.16 26.99 2.07
C LEU A 523 -29.07 26.69 3.27
N ASP A 524 -30.29 26.20 3.01
CA ASP A 524 -31.30 25.78 3.99
C ASP A 524 -31.18 24.30 4.41
N GLN A 525 -30.31 23.51 3.75
CA GLN A 525 -30.02 22.11 4.08
C GLN A 525 -28.72 21.93 4.86
N LEU A 526 -27.92 22.98 5.02
CA LEU A 526 -26.71 22.94 5.83
C LEU A 526 -27.09 22.94 7.33
N PRO A 527 -26.44 22.09 8.16
CA PRO A 527 -26.67 22.11 9.61
C PRO A 527 -26.28 23.47 10.22
N GLU A 528 -26.91 23.83 11.35
CA GLU A 528 -26.68 25.12 12.03
C GLU A 528 -25.21 25.34 12.42
N THR A 529 -24.45 24.26 12.60
CA THR A 529 -22.99 24.26 12.75
C THR A 529 -22.37 23.31 11.72
N LEU A 530 -21.34 23.80 11.03
CA LEU A 530 -20.56 23.01 10.06
C LEU A 530 -19.27 22.49 10.72
N SER A 531 -18.89 21.25 10.45
CA SER A 531 -17.56 20.76 10.84
C SER A 531 -16.49 21.33 9.90
N GLU A 532 -15.23 21.36 10.33
CA GLU A 532 -14.12 21.79 9.44
C GLU A 532 -14.04 20.93 8.16
N MET A 533 -14.43 19.66 8.21
CA MET A 533 -14.48 18.84 6.99
C MET A 533 -15.65 19.19 6.06
N ASP A 534 -16.77 19.69 6.59
CA ASP A 534 -17.86 20.21 5.74
C ASP A 534 -17.43 21.51 5.07
N VAL A 535 -16.68 22.37 5.77
CA VAL A 535 -16.06 23.56 5.17
C VAL A 535 -15.05 23.16 4.09
N VAL A 536 -14.10 22.26 4.38
CA VAL A 536 -13.12 21.77 3.39
C VAL A 536 -13.80 21.21 2.14
N ARG A 537 -14.89 20.43 2.28
CA ARG A 537 -15.69 19.92 1.15
C ARG A 537 -16.38 21.03 0.36
N LEU A 538 -16.99 22.01 1.04
CA LEU A 538 -17.63 23.16 0.37
C LEU A 538 -16.61 24.02 -0.37
N GLU A 539 -15.40 24.17 0.16
CA GLU A 539 -14.32 24.91 -0.48
C GLU A 539 -13.73 24.15 -1.69
N GLN A 540 -13.67 22.82 -1.65
CA GLN A 540 -13.28 21.99 -2.81
C GLN A 540 -14.23 22.14 -4.02
N LEU A 541 -15.47 22.61 -3.83
CA LEU A 541 -16.38 22.94 -4.93
C LEU A 541 -16.00 24.24 -5.68
N HIS A 542 -15.07 25.04 -5.14
CA HIS A 542 -14.68 26.35 -5.68
C HIS A 542 -13.36 26.34 -6.46
N GLY A 543 -12.83 25.15 -6.81
CA GLY A 543 -11.61 24.98 -7.61
C GLY A 543 -10.32 24.98 -6.81
N ASP A 544 -9.18 25.21 -7.49
CA ASP A 544 -7.83 25.00 -6.96
C ASP A 544 -7.37 26.03 -5.90
N ASN A 545 -8.22 26.99 -5.52
CA ASN A 545 -7.90 27.90 -4.44
C ASN A 545 -7.88 27.14 -3.10
N LEU A 546 -6.72 27.11 -2.45
CA LEU A 546 -6.53 26.43 -1.16
C LEU A 546 -7.35 27.06 -0.02
N ASP A 547 -7.64 28.37 -0.10
CA ASP A 547 -8.32 29.14 0.97
C ASP A 547 -9.30 30.19 0.39
N PRO A 548 -10.41 29.76 -0.25
CA PRO A 548 -11.39 30.66 -0.87
C PRO A 548 -12.23 31.42 0.16
N LEU A 549 -12.29 30.97 1.42
CA LEU A 549 -12.96 31.67 2.51
C LEU A 549 -12.02 32.57 3.34
N HIS A 550 -10.73 32.63 2.98
CA HIS A 550 -9.68 33.42 3.65
C HIS A 550 -9.57 33.14 5.16
N ARG A 551 -9.75 31.87 5.54
CA ARG A 551 -9.72 31.39 6.94
C ARG A 551 -8.34 30.96 7.39
N LEU A 552 -7.43 30.54 6.51
CA LEU A 552 -6.13 30.04 6.92
C LEU A 552 -5.23 31.18 7.41
N LEU A 553 -4.42 30.90 8.44
CA LEU A 553 -3.39 31.86 8.86
C LEU A 553 -2.29 31.96 7.79
N PRO A 554 -1.64 33.14 7.64
CA PRO A 554 -0.48 33.29 6.76
C PRO A 554 0.64 32.33 7.15
N GLU A 555 1.20 31.63 6.18
CA GLU A 555 2.31 30.71 6.43
C GLU A 555 3.61 31.49 6.70
N PRO A 556 4.51 30.96 7.57
CA PRO A 556 5.83 31.55 7.76
C PRO A 556 6.63 31.51 6.45
N GLY A 557 7.23 32.65 6.10
CA GLY A 557 8.06 32.76 4.91
C GLY A 557 9.30 31.85 4.97
N CYS A 558 9.64 31.23 3.85
CA CYS A 558 10.86 30.45 3.73
C CYS A 558 12.13 31.31 3.81
N ALA A 559 13.25 30.70 4.23
CA ALA A 559 14.56 31.34 4.20
C ALA A 559 15.00 31.66 2.76
N GLN A 560 15.84 32.69 2.59
CA GLN A 560 16.46 32.98 1.29
C GLN A 560 17.24 31.76 0.79
N ASN A 561 17.04 31.39 -0.48
CA ASN A 561 17.57 30.18 -1.11
C ASN A 561 17.10 28.86 -0.47
N CYS A 562 15.85 28.80 -0.02
CA CYS A 562 15.22 27.55 0.41
C CYS A 562 15.23 26.51 -0.72
N VAL A 563 15.99 25.43 -0.52
CA VAL A 563 16.13 24.33 -1.49
C VAL A 563 14.80 23.68 -1.87
N HIS A 564 13.80 23.73 -0.98
CA HIS A 564 12.46 23.19 -1.25
C HIS A 564 11.62 24.11 -2.15
N CYS A 565 11.78 25.44 -2.08
CA CYS A 565 11.18 26.36 -3.05
C CYS A 565 11.80 26.11 -4.43
N THR A 566 13.13 26.11 -4.52
CA THR A 566 13.84 25.90 -5.80
C THR A 566 13.56 24.51 -6.41
N ALA A 567 13.38 23.47 -5.58
CA ALA A 567 12.96 22.16 -6.05
C ALA A 567 11.52 22.16 -6.58
N ALA A 568 10.59 22.82 -5.87
CA ALA A 568 9.21 22.97 -6.33
C ALA A 568 9.12 23.76 -7.65
N ASP A 569 9.88 24.87 -7.78
CA ASP A 569 9.99 25.65 -9.01
C ASP A 569 10.58 24.82 -10.18
N SER A 570 11.40 23.80 -9.89
CA SER A 570 11.98 22.89 -10.89
C SER A 570 11.07 21.72 -11.28
N MET A 571 10.02 21.44 -10.50
CA MET A 571 8.96 20.51 -10.89
C MET A 571 7.94 21.25 -11.77
N SER A 572 8.34 21.58 -13.00
CA SER A 572 7.43 22.13 -14.00
C SER A 572 6.25 21.19 -14.21
N GLU A 573 5.03 21.73 -14.36
CA GLU A 573 3.89 20.98 -14.89
C GLU A 573 4.30 20.35 -16.23
N ALA A 574 4.53 19.04 -16.23
CA ALA A 574 4.98 18.33 -17.41
C ALA A 574 3.89 18.41 -18.48
N SER A 575 4.23 18.90 -19.67
CA SER A 575 3.26 18.93 -20.76
C SER A 575 2.82 17.50 -21.12
N PRO A 576 1.52 17.28 -21.41
CA PRO A 576 1.07 16.01 -21.99
C PRO A 576 1.86 15.65 -23.24
N VAL A 577 2.08 14.35 -23.46
CA VAL A 577 2.84 13.85 -24.60
C VAL A 577 2.10 14.17 -25.90
N ASN A 578 2.73 14.98 -26.75
CA ASN A 578 2.27 15.17 -28.12
C ASN A 578 2.78 13.99 -28.97
N TRP A 579 1.90 13.02 -29.21
CA TRP A 579 2.22 11.79 -29.92
C TRP A 579 2.58 11.99 -31.40
N GLU A 580 2.08 13.04 -32.06
CA GLU A 580 2.47 13.40 -33.44
C GLU A 580 3.92 13.89 -33.49
N ALA A 581 4.29 14.78 -32.55
CA ALA A 581 5.66 15.25 -32.41
C ALA A 581 6.62 14.13 -31.94
N ALA A 582 6.16 13.20 -31.08
CA ALA A 582 6.91 12.01 -30.73
C ALA A 582 7.16 11.10 -31.96
N ALA A 583 6.15 10.88 -32.80
CA ALA A 583 6.29 10.12 -34.05
C ALA A 583 7.31 10.77 -35.00
N ALA A 584 7.29 12.10 -35.12
CA ALA A 584 8.24 12.86 -35.93
C ALA A 584 9.69 12.81 -35.38
N ALA A 585 9.86 12.73 -34.06
CA ALA A 585 11.18 12.71 -33.40
C ALA A 585 11.82 11.31 -33.27
N MET A 586 11.04 10.23 -33.41
CA MET A 586 11.51 8.85 -33.27
C MET A 586 12.12 8.26 -34.55
N ASP A 587 12.98 7.25 -34.35
CA ASP A 587 13.51 6.37 -35.39
C ASP A 587 12.39 5.55 -36.07
N GLU A 588 12.56 5.20 -37.36
CA GLU A 588 11.54 4.55 -38.21
C GLU A 588 10.94 3.25 -37.64
N SER A 589 11.64 2.62 -36.68
CA SER A 589 11.14 1.47 -35.93
C SER A 589 9.78 1.73 -35.27
N ARG A 590 9.62 2.93 -34.68
CA ARG A 590 8.41 3.48 -34.00
C ARG A 590 7.59 2.49 -33.17
N TRP A 591 8.21 1.80 -32.21
CA TRP A 591 7.45 0.95 -31.29
C TRP A 591 6.94 1.70 -30.05
N VAL A 592 5.75 1.35 -29.58
CA VAL A 592 5.22 1.72 -28.27
C VAL A 592 4.84 0.46 -27.50
N PHE A 593 5.49 0.23 -26.37
CA PHE A 593 5.21 -0.86 -25.44
C PHE A 593 4.42 -0.30 -24.25
N ASP A 594 3.10 -0.49 -24.26
CA ASP A 594 2.24 -0.03 -23.19
C ASP A 594 2.14 -1.10 -22.08
N GLY A 595 2.89 -0.88 -21.00
CA GLY A 595 2.87 -1.73 -19.81
C GLY A 595 1.71 -1.40 -18.85
N ARG A 596 0.82 -0.45 -19.18
CA ARG A 596 -0.24 0.04 -18.27
C ARG A 596 -1.63 0.14 -18.91
N ASN A 597 -1.74 -0.06 -20.22
CA ASN A 597 -3.00 0.02 -20.99
C ASN A 597 -3.66 1.41 -20.85
N VAL A 598 -2.86 2.46 -21.05
CA VAL A 598 -3.25 3.88 -20.95
C VAL A 598 -3.31 4.61 -22.30
N VAL A 599 -2.73 4.06 -23.37
CA VAL A 599 -2.79 4.67 -24.72
C VAL A 599 -3.92 4.09 -25.56
N ASP A 600 -4.40 4.89 -26.52
CA ASP A 600 -5.24 4.41 -27.61
C ASP A 600 -4.34 3.81 -28.70
N ALA A 601 -4.44 2.49 -28.89
CA ALA A 601 -3.61 1.78 -29.86
C ALA A 601 -3.98 2.13 -31.31
N GLU A 602 -5.26 2.29 -31.62
CA GLU A 602 -5.73 2.58 -32.98
C GLU A 602 -5.30 3.99 -33.42
N TYR A 603 -5.38 4.96 -32.50
CA TYR A 603 -4.86 6.30 -32.75
C TYR A 603 -3.35 6.30 -33.00
N LEU A 604 -2.56 5.62 -32.16
CA LEU A 604 -1.11 5.57 -32.35
C LEU A 604 -0.70 4.82 -33.64
N GLU A 605 -1.41 3.74 -33.99
CA GLU A 605 -1.21 3.05 -35.27
C GLU A 605 -1.54 3.97 -36.47
N SER A 606 -2.52 4.87 -36.35
CA SER A 606 -2.81 5.90 -37.36
C SER A 606 -1.67 6.91 -37.57
N LEU A 607 -0.84 7.16 -36.54
CA LEU A 607 0.39 7.97 -36.61
C LEU A 607 1.61 7.17 -37.11
N GLY A 608 1.44 5.88 -37.43
CA GLY A 608 2.50 4.99 -37.90
C GLY A 608 3.36 4.40 -36.78
N PHE A 609 2.88 4.39 -35.53
CA PHE A 609 3.47 3.56 -34.49
C PHE A 609 3.12 2.08 -34.68
N LYS A 610 3.91 1.20 -34.08
CA LYS A 610 3.58 -0.20 -33.84
C LYS A 610 3.36 -0.36 -32.34
N VAL A 611 2.16 -0.75 -31.93
CA VAL A 611 1.81 -0.83 -30.51
C VAL A 611 1.97 -2.28 -30.00
N HIS A 612 2.28 -2.42 -28.72
CA HIS A 612 2.18 -3.68 -27.98
C HIS A 612 1.70 -3.39 -26.56
N SER A 613 0.46 -3.78 -26.29
CA SER A 613 -0.22 -3.54 -25.01
C SER A 613 -0.41 -4.86 -24.25
N ILE A 614 -0.24 -4.83 -22.93
CA ILE A 614 -0.34 -6.03 -22.08
C ILE A 614 -1.76 -6.60 -22.12
N GLY A 615 -1.87 -7.89 -22.44
CA GLY A 615 -3.12 -8.63 -22.48
C GLY A 615 -4.01 -8.38 -23.69
N ARG A 616 -3.49 -7.73 -24.74
CA ARG A 616 -4.17 -7.60 -26.04
C ARG A 616 -3.58 -8.62 -27.02
N GLY A 617 -4.29 -9.73 -27.23
CA GLY A 617 -3.96 -10.69 -28.28
C GLY A 617 -4.34 -10.17 -29.66
N TYR A 618 -3.46 -10.36 -30.64
CA TYR A 618 -3.81 -10.14 -32.04
C TYR A 618 -4.49 -11.41 -32.57
N PRO A 619 -5.52 -11.31 -33.43
CA PRO A 619 -6.13 -12.48 -34.04
C PRO A 619 -5.06 -13.27 -34.82
N MET A 620 -4.93 -14.56 -34.50
CA MET A 620 -4.03 -15.45 -35.22
C MET A 620 -4.48 -15.57 -36.69
N PRO A 621 -3.57 -15.39 -37.67
CA PRO A 621 -3.89 -15.44 -39.10
C PRO A 621 -4.19 -16.86 -39.61
#